data_AF-A0A0F8W6L9-F1
#
_entry.id   AF-A0A0F8W6L9-F1
#
_cell.length_a   1.000
_cell.length_b   1.000
_cell.length_c   1.000
_cell.angle_alpha   90.00
_cell.angle_beta   90.00
_cell.angle_gamma   90.00
#
_symmetry.space_group_name_H-M   'P 1'
#
loop_
_entity.id
_entity.type
_entity.pdbx_description
1 polymer ?
#
loop_
_entity_poly.entity_id
_entity_poly.type
_entity_poly.pdbx_seq_one_letter_code
_entity_poly.pdbx_strand_id
1 'polypeptide(L)'
;ELRPTSDSFFAAENTFISDRLGTVSTVRLGGEYRIERLSLRAGYRYDQSPYEDGNIIGDLVGVSGGLGYNFGGSRLDFAVNRTDQDVLRYFFDTGINTPAVVNQINLNFSLGYTLNF
;
A
#
# COMPACT_ATOMS: atom_id res chain seq x y z
N GLU A 1 11.86 -6.48 -16.78
CA GLU A 1 12.88 -7.16 -17.60
C GLU A 1 13.54 -6.14 -18.51
N LEU A 2 14.84 -5.89 -18.34
CA LEU A 2 15.62 -5.03 -19.23
C LEU A 2 16.36 -5.90 -20.25
N ARG A 3 16.09 -5.66 -21.53
CA ARG A 3 16.68 -6.37 -22.68
C ARG A 3 17.93 -5.56 -23.09
N PRO A 4 19.16 -6.05 -22.84
CA PRO A 4 19.72 -7.23 -23.52
C PRO A 4 20.46 -8.21 -22.60
N THR A 5 20.35 -9.50 -22.90
CA THR A 5 20.84 -10.66 -22.12
C THR A 5 22.31 -11.03 -22.36
N SER A 6 23.08 -10.21 -23.07
CA SER A 6 24.38 -10.59 -23.62
C SER A 6 25.58 -9.87 -22.98
N ASP A 7 25.35 -9.02 -21.99
CA ASP A 7 26.42 -8.28 -21.30
C ASP A 7 26.53 -8.79 -19.86
N SER A 8 27.74 -9.17 -19.43
CA SER A 8 27.97 -9.81 -18.12
C SER A 8 27.59 -8.92 -16.94
N PHE A 9 27.51 -7.61 -17.15
CA PHE A 9 27.07 -6.64 -16.15
C PHE A 9 25.56 -6.67 -15.89
N PHE A 10 24.72 -6.95 -16.91
CA PHE A 10 23.27 -7.02 -16.75
C PHE A 10 22.77 -8.43 -16.43
N ALA A 11 23.59 -9.47 -16.65
CA ALA A 11 23.26 -10.83 -16.28
C ALA A 11 23.13 -11.00 -14.76
N ALA A 12 24.09 -10.48 -13.98
CA ALA A 12 24.04 -10.53 -12.51
C ALA A 12 22.85 -9.74 -11.93
N GLU A 13 22.54 -8.58 -12.51
CA GLU A 13 21.40 -7.75 -12.10
C GLU A 13 20.05 -8.39 -12.48
N ASN A 14 19.94 -9.03 -13.65
CA ASN A 14 18.75 -9.76 -14.05
C ASN A 14 18.53 -11.03 -13.21
N THR A 15 19.60 -11.72 -12.81
CA THR A 15 19.52 -12.85 -11.85
C THR A 15 19.12 -12.34 -10.47
N PHE A 16 19.65 -11.21 -10.00
CA PHE A 16 19.25 -10.58 -8.75
C PHE A 16 17.77 -10.14 -8.74
N ILE A 17 17.28 -9.54 -9.84
CA ILE A 17 15.88 -9.16 -10.01
C ILE A 17 14.98 -10.41 -10.05
N SER A 18 15.38 -11.46 -10.78
CA SER A 18 14.66 -12.74 -10.86
C SER A 18 14.60 -13.45 -9.50
N ASP A 19 15.68 -13.42 -8.73
CA ASP A 19 15.80 -14.19 -7.48
C ASP A 19 15.25 -13.44 -6.25
N ARG A 20 15.01 -12.12 -6.34
CA ARG A 20 14.52 -11.31 -5.20
C ARG A 20 13.18 -10.61 -5.41
N LEU A 21 12.71 -10.44 -6.63
CA LEU A 21 11.45 -9.74 -6.92
C LEU A 21 10.45 -10.72 -7.52
N GLY A 22 9.64 -11.32 -6.64
CA GLY A 22 8.49 -12.12 -7.01
C GLY A 22 7.34 -11.26 -7.55
N THR A 23 6.40 -11.90 -8.24
CA THR A 23 5.21 -11.24 -8.75
C THR A 23 4.32 -10.78 -7.60
N VAL A 24 4.16 -9.45 -7.44
CA VAL A 24 3.18 -8.89 -6.49
C VAL A 24 1.78 -8.95 -7.06
N SER A 25 0.86 -9.54 -6.31
CA SER A 25 -0.57 -9.40 -6.58
C SER A 25 -1.16 -8.39 -5.61
N THR A 26 -1.78 -7.35 -6.16
CA THR A 26 -2.52 -6.37 -5.39
C THR A 26 -4.00 -6.51 -5.68
N VAL A 27 -4.80 -6.73 -4.65
CA VAL A 27 -6.26 -6.81 -4.72
C VAL A 27 -6.85 -5.63 -3.97
N ARG A 28 -7.66 -4.84 -4.67
CA ARG A 28 -8.39 -3.71 -4.09
C ARG A 28 -9.87 -3.87 -4.39
N LEU A 29 -10.68 -3.90 -3.35
CA LEU A 29 -12.13 -3.99 -3.41
C LEU A 29 -12.70 -2.76 -2.73
N GLY A 30 -13.65 -2.10 -3.38
CA GLY A 30 -14.25 -0.89 -2.85
C GLY A 30 -15.66 -0.69 -3.36
N GLY A 31 -16.49 -0.11 -2.51
CA GLY A 31 -17.85 0.28 -2.82
C GLY A 31 -18.06 1.76 -2.52
N GLU A 32 -18.75 2.45 -3.43
CA GLU A 32 -19.34 3.75 -3.17
C GLU A 32 -20.87 3.57 -3.18
N TYR A 33 -21.53 4.05 -2.13
CA TYR A 33 -22.98 4.14 -2.06
C TYR A 33 -23.40 5.59 -1.92
N ARG A 34 -24.25 6.07 -2.82
CA ARG A 34 -24.69 7.46 -2.86
C ARG A 34 -26.18 7.56 -2.59
N ILE A 35 -26.53 8.31 -1.55
CA ILE A 35 -27.91 8.60 -1.13
C ILE A 35 -28.09 10.11 -1.29
N GLU A 36 -28.62 10.53 -2.44
CA GLU A 36 -28.81 11.95 -2.78
C GLU A 36 -27.53 12.78 -2.60
N ARG A 37 -27.48 13.58 -1.52
CA ARG A 37 -26.38 14.47 -1.14
C ARG A 37 -25.29 13.78 -0.33
N LEU A 38 -25.57 12.60 0.23
CA LEU A 38 -24.63 11.81 1.02
C LEU A 38 -23.93 10.79 0.13
N SER A 39 -22.60 10.69 0.24
CA SER A 39 -21.76 9.68 -0.40
C SER A 39 -21.05 8.89 0.69
N LEU A 40 -21.20 7.58 0.71
CA LEU A 40 -20.50 6.67 1.61
C LEU A 40 -19.53 5.83 0.80
N ARG A 41 -18.32 5.66 1.33
CA ARG A 41 -17.24 4.89 0.69
C ARG A 41 -16.69 3.90 1.69
N ALA A 42 -16.49 2.68 1.24
CA ALA A 42 -15.78 1.67 2.00
C ALA A 42 -14.81 0.96 1.05
N GLY A 43 -13.63 0.65 1.55
CA GLY A 43 -12.58 -0.01 0.79
C GLY A 43 -11.83 -1.04 1.63
N TYR A 44 -11.42 -2.11 0.97
CA TYR A 44 -10.51 -3.11 1.47
C TYR A 44 -9.39 -3.29 0.45
N ARG A 45 -8.16 -3.28 0.93
CA ARG A 45 -6.95 -3.43 0.14
C ARG A 45 -6.14 -4.57 0.73
N TYR A 46 -5.68 -5.47 -0.12
CA TYR A 46 -4.73 -6.50 0.22
C TYR A 46 -3.62 -6.48 -0.83
N ASP A 47 -2.39 -6.17 -0.40
CA ASP A 47 -1.23 -6.20 -1.28
C ASP A 47 -0.30 -7.30 -0.79
N GLN A 48 -0.05 -8.27 -1.66
CA GLN A 48 0.87 -9.35 -1.41
C GLN A 48 2.32 -8.87 -1.50
N SER A 49 3.20 -9.43 -0.68
CA SER A 49 4.61 -9.07 -0.68
C SER A 49 5.32 -9.32 -2.03
N PRO A 50 6.19 -8.40 -2.50
CA PRO A 50 7.06 -8.60 -3.67
C PRO A 50 8.19 -9.58 -3.49
N TYR A 51 8.43 -10.07 -2.27
CA TYR A 51 9.57 -10.93 -1.99
C TYR A 51 9.08 -12.36 -1.84
N GLU A 52 9.55 -13.28 -2.69
CA GLU A 52 9.18 -14.71 -2.61
C GLU A 52 9.46 -15.32 -1.23
N ASP A 53 10.45 -14.78 -0.51
CA ASP A 53 10.84 -15.28 0.80
C ASP A 53 10.14 -14.60 2.00
N GLY A 54 9.23 -13.64 1.82
CA GLY A 54 8.51 -12.98 2.94
C GLY A 54 9.40 -12.29 3.99
N ASN A 55 10.72 -12.28 3.79
CA ASN A 55 11.73 -12.00 4.81
C ASN A 55 12.11 -10.52 4.95
N ILE A 56 11.48 -9.61 4.20
CA ILE A 56 11.79 -8.17 4.22
C ILE A 56 10.52 -7.33 4.38
N ILE A 57 9.49 -7.62 3.59
CA ILE A 57 8.19 -6.96 3.64
C ILE A 57 7.13 -8.06 3.58
N GLY A 58 6.15 -8.05 4.48
CA GLY A 58 5.02 -8.97 4.50
C GLY A 58 3.81 -8.40 3.76
N ASP A 59 2.72 -9.15 3.82
CA ASP A 59 1.44 -8.73 3.24
C ASP A 59 0.90 -7.47 3.93
N LEU A 60 0.32 -6.58 3.13
CA LEU A 60 -0.32 -5.35 3.61
C LEU A 60 -1.83 -5.52 3.56
N VAL A 61 -2.49 -5.37 4.71
CA VAL A 61 -3.96 -5.30 4.80
C VAL A 61 -4.37 -3.87 5.10
N GLY A 62 -5.22 -3.30 4.25
CA GLY A 62 -5.76 -1.95 4.39
C GLY A 62 -7.28 -1.94 4.45
N VAL A 63 -7.84 -1.22 5.41
CA VAL A 63 -9.27 -0.93 5.50
C VAL A 63 -9.46 0.58 5.44
N SER A 64 -10.33 1.03 4.54
CA SER A 64 -10.66 2.45 4.39
C SER A 64 -12.16 2.68 4.46
N GLY A 65 -12.52 3.84 5.00
CA GLY A 65 -13.89 4.30 5.11
C GLY A 65 -13.96 5.79 4.82
N GLY A 66 -15.04 6.24 4.21
CA GLY A 66 -15.25 7.64 3.92
C GLY A 66 -16.72 8.01 3.86
N LEU A 67 -16.99 9.26 4.18
CA LEU A 67 -18.30 9.87 4.04
C LEU A 67 -18.13 11.26 3.46
N GLY A 68 -19.03 11.65 2.57
CA GLY A 68 -19.04 12.97 1.97
C GLY A 68 -20.46 13.50 1.89
N TYR A 69 -20.63 14.79 2.13
CA TYR A 69 -21.91 15.47 2.03
C TYR A 69 -21.82 16.62 1.04
N ASN A 70 -22.79 16.67 0.13
CA ASN A 70 -22.89 17.67 -0.92
C ASN A 70 -24.00 18.69 -0.61
N PHE A 71 -23.61 19.92 -0.33
CA PHE A 71 -24.52 21.04 -0.09
C PHE A 71 -25.03 21.68 -1.40
N GLY A 72 -24.51 21.28 -2.56
CA GLY A 72 -24.88 21.79 -3.89
C GLY A 72 -23.81 22.75 -4.43
N GLY A 73 -23.54 23.84 -3.72
CA GLY A 73 -22.45 24.78 -4.01
C GLY A 73 -21.15 24.49 -3.23
N SER A 74 -21.18 23.55 -2.28
CA SER A 74 -20.01 23.12 -1.54
C SER A 74 -20.10 21.64 -1.17
N ARG A 75 -18.96 21.05 -0.86
CA ARG A 75 -18.84 19.63 -0.54
C ARG A 75 -17.88 19.45 0.63
N LEU A 76 -18.28 18.63 1.59
CA LEU A 76 -17.44 18.20 2.70
C LEU A 76 -17.16 16.70 2.55
N ASP A 77 -15.90 16.28 2.57
CA ASP A 77 -15.51 14.88 2.56
C ASP A 77 -14.64 14.57 3.77
N PHE A 78 -14.90 13.44 4.40
CA PHE A 78 -14.10 12.87 5.46
C PHE A 78 -13.71 11.44 5.08
N ALA A 79 -12.46 11.08 5.32
CA ALA A 79 -11.95 9.74 5.07
C ALA A 79 -11.01 9.30 6.19
N VAL A 80 -11.07 8.01 6.49
CA VAL A 80 -10.17 7.31 7.40
C VAL A 80 -9.58 6.12 6.65
N ASN A 81 -8.29 5.90 6.82
CA ASN A 81 -7.61 4.75 6.24
C ASN A 81 -6.69 4.13 7.30
N ARG A 82 -6.82 2.84 7.52
CA ARG A 82 -5.95 2.06 8.40
C ARG A 82 -5.26 1.00 7.57
N THR A 83 -3.94 0.91 7.70
CA THR A 83 -3.14 -0.14 7.06
C THR A 83 -2.28 -0.84 8.08
N ASP A 84 -2.20 -2.15 7.96
CA ASP A 84 -1.42 -3.05 8.80
C ASP A 84 -0.43 -3.79 7.89
N GLN A 85 0.85 -3.79 8.24
CA GLN A 85 1.90 -4.43 7.47
C GLN A 85 3.01 -4.93 8.38
N ASP A 86 3.35 -6.20 8.26
CA ASP A 86 4.55 -6.73 8.89
C ASP A 86 5.78 -6.41 8.03
N VAL A 87 6.81 -5.82 8.63
CA VAL A 87 8.04 -5.44 7.94
C VAL A 87 9.23 -5.94 8.77
N LEU A 88 10.13 -6.68 8.11
CA LEU A 88 11.39 -7.08 8.70
C LEU A 88 12.37 -5.92 8.60
N ARG A 89 12.66 -5.30 9.75
CA ARG A 89 13.59 -4.17 9.84
C ARG A 89 14.90 -4.60 10.49
N TYR A 90 16.00 -4.21 9.87
CA TYR A 90 17.33 -4.25 10.48
C TYR A 90 17.53 -2.96 11.26
N PHE A 91 17.79 -3.06 12.56
CA PHE A 91 17.97 -1.90 13.43
C PHE A 91 19.42 -1.36 13.43
N PHE A 92 20.39 -2.15 12.97
CA PHE A 92 21.82 -1.81 13.01
C PHE A 92 22.54 -2.28 11.74
N ASP A 93 23.47 -1.45 11.25
CA ASP A 93 24.24 -1.69 10.01
C ASP A 93 25.55 -2.46 10.26
N THR A 94 25.97 -2.61 11.53
CA THR A 94 27.22 -3.30 11.90
C THR A 94 27.07 -4.09 13.21
N GLY A 95 27.35 -5.41 13.16
CA GLY A 95 27.62 -6.24 14.34
C GLY A 95 26.45 -7.05 14.91
N ILE A 96 25.19 -6.71 14.62
CA ILE A 96 24.01 -7.51 14.99
C ILE A 96 23.16 -7.72 13.73
N ASN A 97 23.24 -8.92 13.15
CA ASN A 97 22.59 -9.29 11.88
C ASN A 97 21.21 -9.94 12.05
N THR A 98 20.57 -9.78 13.21
CA THR A 98 19.26 -10.37 13.50
C THR A 98 18.15 -9.40 13.10
N PRO A 99 17.37 -9.68 12.04
CA PRO A 99 16.22 -8.85 11.70
C PRO A 99 15.10 -9.08 12.72
N ALA A 100 14.31 -8.04 12.97
CA ALA A 100 13.14 -8.11 13.82
C ALA A 100 11.88 -7.83 13.00
N VAL A 101 10.84 -8.64 13.22
CA VAL A 101 9.53 -8.43 12.62
C VAL A 101 8.86 -7.27 13.36
N VAL A 102 8.62 -6.18 12.66
CA VAL A 102 7.88 -5.02 13.18
C VAL A 102 6.52 -5.00 12.52
N ASN A 103 5.46 -5.08 13.31
CA ASN A 103 4.13 -4.77 12.81
C ASN A 103 4.00 -3.24 12.72
N GLN A 104 3.82 -2.74 11.50
CA GLN A 104 3.62 -1.33 11.20
C GLN A 104 2.13 -1.03 10.95
N ILE A 105 1.48 -0.44 11.94
CA ILE A 105 0.11 0.05 11.85
C ILE A 105 0.14 1.55 11.52
N ASN A 106 -0.44 1.94 10.39
CA ASN A 106 -0.64 3.34 10.03
C ASN A 106 -2.13 3.68 10.04
N LEU A 107 -2.48 4.81 10.63
CA LEU A 107 -3.83 5.34 10.66
C LEU A 107 -3.80 6.78 10.12
N ASN A 108 -4.49 7.02 9.02
CA ASN A 108 -4.60 8.31 8.38
C ASN A 108 -6.05 8.81 8.45
N PHE A 109 -6.19 10.09 8.77
CA PHE A 109 -7.46 10.82 8.70
C PHE A 109 -7.30 11.96 7.71
N SER A 110 -8.30 12.13 6.86
CA SER A 110 -8.35 13.19 5.85
C SER A 110 -9.69 13.90 5.92
N LEU A 111 -9.65 15.23 5.95
CA LEU A 111 -10.82 16.09 5.88
C LEU A 111 -10.62 17.07 4.73
N GLY A 112 -11.60 17.15 3.84
CA GLY A 112 -11.60 18.04 2.69
C GLY A 112 -12.87 18.85 2.63
N TYR A 113 -12.74 20.14 2.33
CA TYR A 113 -13.87 21.02 2.03
C TYR A 113 -13.64 21.68 0.67
N THR A 114 -14.63 21.57 -0.21
CA THR A 114 -14.57 22.10 -1.58
C THR A 114 -15.70 23.10 -1.78
N LEU A 115 -15.36 24.26 -2.33
CA LEU A 115 -16.29 25.31 -2.73
C LEU A 115 -16.37 25.35 -4.25
N ASN A 116 -17.57 25.24 -4.80
CA ASN A 116 -17.82 25.44 -6.22
C ASN A 116 -18.44 26.83 -6.40
N PHE A 117 -17.72 27.72 -7.06
CA PHE A 117 -18.13 29.09 -7.40
C PHE A 117 -18.25 29.27 -8.91
#